data_AF-A0A7C2Z8Q9-F1
#
_entry.id   AF-A0A7C2Z8Q9-F1
#
_cell.length_a   1.000
_cell.length_b   1.000
_cell.length_c   1.000
_cell.angle_alpha   90.00
_cell.angle_beta   90.00
_cell.angle_gamma   90.00
#
_symmetry.space_group_name_H-M   'P 1'
#
loop_
_entity.id
_entity.type
_entity.pdbx_description
1 polymer ?
#
loop_
_entity_poly.entity_id
_entity_poly.type
_entity_poly.pdbx_seq_one_letter_code
_entity_poly.pdbx_strand_id
1 'polypeptide(L)'
;MRIMLSAAIQGQRLGPLLARRGWRPVRLAGRLAYEKEEGVWVWLAWLEPQPEFISWVPDDGQACRQAEGLRRLAGEVNAICAELGIPQAVTAALRQAS
;
A
#
# COMPACT_ATOMS: atom_id res chain seq x y z
N MET A 1 0.88 -8.18 -5.60
CA MET A 1 -0.56 -7.83 -5.73
C MET A 1 -0.78 -6.41 -5.20
N ARG A 2 -1.86 -5.72 -5.59
CA ARG A 2 -2.06 -4.28 -5.29
C ARG A 2 -3.46 -3.89 -4.84
N ILE A 3 -3.54 -2.81 -4.08
CA ILE A 3 -4.76 -2.14 -3.62
C ILE A 3 -4.73 -0.71 -4.14
N MET A 4 -5.78 -0.28 -4.85
CA MET A 4 -5.90 1.08 -5.37
C MET A 4 -7.00 1.82 -4.62
N LEU A 5 -6.74 3.08 -4.25
CA LEU A 5 -7.75 3.97 -3.69
C LEU A 5 -8.37 4.82 -4.80
N SER A 6 -9.70 4.99 -4.78
CA SER A 6 -10.43 5.75 -5.80
C SER A 6 -10.18 7.26 -5.67
N ALA A 7 -9.10 7.72 -6.30
CA ALA A 7 -8.84 9.02 -6.92
C ALA A 7 -9.06 10.37 -6.17
N ALA A 8 -9.72 10.50 -5.02
CA ALA A 8 -10.00 11.82 -4.41
C ALA A 8 -9.35 12.05 -3.04
N ILE A 9 -8.68 11.04 -2.50
CA ILE A 9 -8.13 11.07 -1.14
C ILE A 9 -6.76 11.74 -1.18
N GLN A 10 -6.80 13.06 -0.99
CA GLN A 10 -5.71 14.02 -0.90
C GLN A 10 -4.34 13.42 -0.52
N GLY A 11 -3.46 13.27 -1.50
CA GLY A 11 -2.04 12.89 -1.30
C GLY A 11 -1.29 13.78 -0.29
N GLN A 12 -1.79 15.00 -0.02
CA GLN A 12 -1.22 15.93 0.97
C GLN A 12 -1.30 15.45 2.42
N ARG A 13 -2.26 14.59 2.78
CA ARG A 13 -2.38 14.07 4.17
C ARG A 13 -1.84 12.66 4.33
N LEU A 14 -1.69 11.92 3.23
CA LEU A 14 -1.27 10.53 3.27
C LEU A 14 0.22 10.37 3.58
N GLY A 15 1.10 11.20 3.02
CA GLY A 15 2.54 11.14 3.29
C GLY A 15 2.91 11.26 4.79
N PRO A 16 2.46 12.33 5.49
CA PRO A 16 2.71 12.46 6.92
C PRO A 16 2.11 11.33 7.77
N LEU A 17 0.94 10.81 7.37
CA LEU A 17 0.31 9.68 8.05
C LEU A 17 1.13 8.39 7.88
N LEU A 18 1.59 8.10 6.67
CA LEU A 18 2.46 6.96 6.39
C LEU A 18 3.74 7.04 7.23
N ALA A 19 4.39 8.20 7.28
CA ALA A 19 5.59 8.42 8.10
C ALA A 19 5.34 8.11 9.58
N ARG A 20 4.21 8.56 10.15
CA ARG A 20 3.84 8.29 11.55
C ARG A 20 3.56 6.80 11.82
N ARG A 21 3.20 6.03 10.79
CA ARG A 21 2.95 4.57 10.87
C ARG A 21 4.19 3.72 10.57
N GLY A 22 5.37 4.36 10.50
CA GLY A 22 6.65 3.69 10.28
C GLY A 22 6.98 3.41 8.81
N TRP A 23 6.23 4.00 7.87
CA TRP A 23 6.61 3.94 6.47
C TRP A 23 7.73 4.94 6.19
N ARG A 24 8.76 4.51 5.47
CA ARG A 24 9.94 5.29 5.13
C ARG A 24 9.79 5.89 3.73
N PRO A 25 10.04 7.19 3.53
CA PRO A 25 10.01 7.78 2.20
C PRO A 25 11.15 7.22 1.34
N VAL A 26 10.84 6.86 0.10
CA VAL A 26 11.80 6.36 -0.89
C VAL A 26 11.58 7.08 -2.23
N ARG A 27 12.63 7.13 -3.07
CA ARG A 27 12.53 7.63 -4.45
C ARG A 27 12.55 6.45 -5.42
N LEU A 28 11.46 6.28 -6.17
CA LEU A 28 11.35 5.26 -7.22
C LEU A 28 11.00 5.93 -8.54
N ALA A 29 11.79 5.69 -9.58
CA ALA A 29 11.62 6.29 -10.91
C ALA A 29 11.41 7.83 -10.87
N GLY A 30 12.13 8.52 -9.97
CA GLY A 30 12.04 9.98 -9.80
C GLY A 30 10.80 10.48 -9.04
N ARG A 31 9.94 9.58 -8.54
CA ARG A 31 8.71 9.91 -7.79
C ARG A 31 8.85 9.53 -6.33
N LEU A 32 8.14 10.26 -5.46
CA LEU A 32 8.07 9.96 -4.03
C LEU A 32 7.13 8.78 -3.80
N ALA A 33 7.64 7.76 -3.12
CA ALA A 33 6.88 6.63 -2.62
C ALA A 33 7.23 6.39 -1.15
N TYR A 34 6.54 5.45 -0.52
CA TYR A 34 6.79 5.07 0.86
C TYR A 34 6.90 3.56 0.97
N GLU A 35 7.89 3.07 1.70
CA GLU A 35 8.14 1.66 1.91
C GLU A 35 7.99 1.29 3.38
N LYS A 36 7.45 0.10 3.66
CA LYS A 36 7.40 -0.47 5.00
C LYS A 36 7.73 -1.96 4.92
N GLU A 37 8.62 -2.40 5.81
CA GLU A 37 8.90 -3.81 6.02
C GLU A 37 8.00 -4.31 7.15
N GLU A 38 7.29 -5.40 6.91
CA GLU A 38 6.42 -6.06 7.89
C GLU A 38 6.75 -7.54 7.89
N GLY A 39 7.58 -7.98 8.84
CA GLY A 39 8.09 -9.36 8.87
C GLY A 39 8.85 -9.71 7.59
N VAL A 40 8.28 -10.59 6.77
CA VAL A 40 8.87 -11.05 5.50
C VAL A 40 8.33 -10.31 4.28
N TRP A 41 7.35 -9.42 4.48
CA TRP A 41 6.74 -8.64 3.41
C TRP A 41 7.40 -7.28 3.28
N VAL A 42 7.55 -6.85 2.04
CA VAL A 42 7.82 -5.45 1.71
C VAL A 42 6.54 -4.85 1.16
N TRP A 43 6.16 -3.71 1.71
CA TRP A 43 5.00 -2.93 1.28
C TRP A 43 5.45 -1.61 0.68
N LEU A 44 4.80 -1.20 -0.39
CA LEU A 44 5.08 0.06 -1.07
C LEU A 44 3.79 0.84 -1.30
N ALA A 45 3.83 2.15 -1.07
CA ALA A 45 2.76 3.07 -1.33
C ALA A 45 3.22 4.13 -2.33
N TRP A 46 2.60 4.15 -3.51
CA TRP A 46 2.68 5.24 -4.48
C TRP A 46 1.53 6.20 -4.21
N LEU A 47 1.79 7.52 -4.22
CA LEU A 47 0.75 8.50 -3.89
C LEU A 47 0.10 9.14 -5.13
N GLU A 48 0.79 9.14 -6.27
CA GLU A 48 0.38 9.84 -7.49
C GLU A 48 0.41 8.91 -8.71
N PRO A 49 -0.54 9.04 -9.65
CA PRO A 49 -1.67 9.98 -9.67
C PRO A 49 -2.85 9.56 -8.76
N GLN A 50 -2.84 8.32 -8.27
CA GLN A 50 -3.81 7.81 -7.31
C GLN A 50 -3.04 6.95 -6.28
N PRO A 51 -3.43 6.95 -5.01
CA PRO A 51 -2.77 6.11 -4.03
C PRO A 51 -2.87 4.62 -4.37
N GLU A 52 -1.73 3.97 -4.50
CA GLU A 52 -1.58 2.55 -4.81
C GLU A 52 -0.68 1.89 -3.78
N PHE A 53 -1.13 0.78 -3.20
CA PHE A 53 -0.41 0.01 -2.21
C PHE A 53 -0.09 -1.38 -2.77
N ILE A 54 1.15 -1.80 -2.64
CA ILE A 54 1.68 -3.04 -3.21
C ILE A 54 2.31 -3.86 -2.08
N SER A 55 2.04 -5.17 -2.06
CA SER A 55 2.77 -6.12 -1.19
C SER A 55 3.46 -7.17 -2.06
N TRP A 56 4.71 -7.46 -1.71
CA TRP A 56 5.50 -8.58 -2.22
C TRP A 56 6.41 -9.16 -1.14
N VAL A 57 7.01 -10.30 -1.45
CA VAL A 57 8.07 -10.96 -0.69
C VAL A 57 9.30 -10.97 -1.61
N PRO A 58 10.50 -10.60 -1.14
CA PRO A 58 11.71 -10.57 -1.99
C PRO A 58 12.15 -11.96 -2.49
N ASP A 59 11.67 -13.02 -1.84
CA ASP A 59 11.97 -14.41 -2.14
C ASP A 59 10.79 -15.05 -2.90
N ASP A 60 11.03 -15.42 -4.16
CA ASP A 60 10.03 -15.91 -5.12
C ASP A 60 9.41 -17.26 -4.74
N GLY A 61 9.97 -17.99 -3.76
CA GLY A 61 9.50 -19.32 -3.36
C GLY A 61 8.17 -19.36 -2.60
N GLN A 62 7.48 -18.23 -2.37
CA GLN A 62 6.44 -18.14 -1.34
C GLN A 62 5.12 -17.49 -1.78
N ALA A 63 4.53 -18.01 -2.86
CA ALA A 63 3.22 -17.58 -3.37
C ALA A 63 2.11 -17.51 -2.28
N CYS A 64 2.06 -18.48 -1.36
CA CYS A 64 1.10 -18.49 -0.25
C CYS A 64 1.22 -17.25 0.66
N ARG A 65 2.42 -16.71 0.82
CA ARG A 65 2.67 -15.50 1.61
C ARG A 65 2.23 -14.23 0.90
N GLN A 66 2.08 -14.24 -0.43
CA GLN A 66 1.59 -13.07 -1.16
C GLN A 66 0.12 -12.75 -0.82
N ALA A 67 -0.73 -13.78 -0.73
CA ALA A 67 -2.14 -13.61 -0.37
C ALA A 67 -2.33 -13.17 1.10
N GLU A 68 -1.50 -13.68 2.01
CA GLU A 68 -1.48 -13.21 3.40
C GLU A 68 -0.98 -11.75 3.49
N GLY A 69 0.12 -11.43 2.81
CA GLY A 69 0.67 -10.07 2.75
C GLY A 69 -0.36 -9.07 2.25
N LEU A 70 -1.13 -9.42 1.21
CA LEU A 70 -2.21 -8.58 0.71
C LEU A 70 -3.35 -8.41 1.72
N ARG A 71 -3.76 -9.46 2.44
CA ARG A 71 -4.80 -9.36 3.48
C ARG A 71 -4.36 -8.44 4.62
N ARG A 72 -3.10 -8.55 5.06
CA ARG A 72 -2.53 -7.68 6.09
C ARG A 72 -2.40 -6.24 5.61
N LEU A 73 -1.93 -6.05 4.38
CA LEU A 73 -1.86 -4.73 3.74
C LEU A 73 -3.25 -4.10 3.62
N ALA A 74 -4.28 -4.87 3.28
CA ALA A 74 -5.66 -4.37 3.25
C ALA A 74 -6.14 -3.89 4.63
N GLY A 75 -5.78 -4.61 5.71
CA GLY A 75 -6.04 -4.15 7.08
C GLY A 75 -5.37 -2.82 7.41
N GLU A 76 -4.09 -2.66 7.04
CA GLU A 76 -3.35 -1.41 7.24
C GLU A 76 -3.95 -0.26 6.41
N VAL A 77 -4.28 -0.50 5.14
CA VAL A 77 -4.93 0.48 4.27
C VAL A 77 -6.31 0.88 4.81
N ASN A 78 -7.10 -0.07 5.32
CA ASN A 78 -8.38 0.23 5.96
C ASN A 78 -8.22 1.11 7.20
N ALA A 79 -7.21 0.86 8.03
CA ALA A 79 -6.91 1.69 9.20
C ALA A 79 -6.49 3.11 8.79
N ILE A 80 -5.65 3.23 7.75
CA ILE A 80 -5.28 4.52 7.14
C ILE A 80 -6.53 5.26 6.63
N CYS A 81 -7.43 4.56 5.93
CA CYS A 81 -8.67 5.15 5.45
C CYS A 81 -9.58 5.63 6.59
N ALA A 82 -9.71 4.84 7.65
CA ALA A 82 -10.49 5.19 8.83
C ALA A 82 -9.95 6.46 9.52
N GLU A 83 -8.64 6.57 9.69
CA GLU A 83 -8.01 7.76 10.29
C GLU A 83 -8.15 9.02 9.43
N LEU A 84 -8.26 8.85 8.11
CA LEU A 84 -8.51 9.94 7.18
C LEU A 84 -10.01 10.26 7.02
N GLY A 85 -10.90 9.55 7.71
CA GLY A 85 -12.35 9.75 7.63
C GLY A 85 -12.96 9.31 6.30
N ILE A 86 -12.35 8.32 5.65
CA ILE A 86 -12.74 7.87 4.31
C ILE A 86 -13.62 6.63 4.44
N PRO A 87 -14.88 6.68 3.94
CA PRO A 87 -15.71 5.50 3.82
C PRO A 87 -15.03 4.50 2.89
N GLN A 88 -14.88 3.26 3.33
CA GLN A 88 -14.11 2.20 2.65
C GLN A 88 -14.56 2.02 1.18
N ALA A 89 -13.85 2.65 0.25
CA ALA A 89 -13.90 2.38 -1.18
C ALA A 89 -12.60 1.68 -1.61
N VAL A 90 -12.24 0.61 -0.90
CA VAL A 90 -11.08 -0.22 -1.26
C VAL A 90 -11.46 -1.07 -2.45
N THR A 91 -11.07 -0.64 -3.64
CA THR A 91 -11.12 -1.51 -4.81
C THR A 91 -9.85 -2.35 -4.82
N ALA A 92 -9.92 -3.55 -4.23
CA ALA A 92 -8.88 -4.56 -4.43
C ALA A 92 -8.92 -4.98 -5.91
N ALA A 93 -8.05 -4.38 -6.73
CA ALA A 93 -7.86 -4.83 -8.10
C ALA A 93 -7.09 -6.17 -8.07
N LEU A 94 -7.84 -7.26 -7.91
CA LEU A 94 -7.38 -8.63 -8.16
C LEU A 94 -7.13 -8.82 -9.68
N ARG A 95 -6.18 -8.09 -10.26
CA ARG A 95 -5.66 -8.47 -11.57
C ARG A 95 -4.57 -9.51 -11.35
N GLN A 96 -4.96 -10.77 -11.52
CA GLN A 96 -4.03 -11.83 -11.89
C GLN A 96 -3.30 -11.37 -13.15
N ALA A 97 -1.97 -11.26 -13.09
CA ALA A 97 -1.15 -11.33 -14.28
C ALA A 97 -0.65 -12.77 -14.33
N SER A 98 -1.30 -13.57 -15.18
CA SER A 98 -0.79 -14.72 -15.96
C SER A 98 -1.97 -15.50 -16.49
#